data_AF-A0A4V6AM41-F1
#
_entry.id   AF-A0A4V6AM41-F1
#
_cell.length_a   1.000
_cell.length_b   1.000
_cell.length_c   1.000
_cell.angle_alpha   90.00
_cell.angle_beta   90.00
_cell.angle_gamma   90.00
#
_symmetry.space_group_name_H-M   'P 1'
#
loop_
_entity.id
_entity.type
_entity.pdbx_description
1 polymer ?
#
loop_
_entity_poly.entity_id
_entity_poly.type
_entity_poly.pdbx_seq_one_letter_code
_entity_poly.pdbx_strand_id
1 'polypeptide(L)'
;MEKLMERFLEQSAQAEDSFYRMEEQRLQAEDRRREAEHARELHMLQMLGQMFSGVSSARPASSSSTPSKTASLARPPTFSGASQSLTRGQSAQLRRPSPQTDCLTQQSQVLNRDQQALVFERYYGLGSTSHRDMDDDILPLIKSIVPPLTSKKHKGQDGRIGIIGGCQDYTGAPYFAAISALKVGADLSHVFCTKDAATVIKSYSPELIVHPVLDSPNAVEEIEKWLPRLHGLVVGPGLGREDLLLKTAKEVIEKSKARDIPIVIDADGLWLVTQQPSVIQGYQKGILTPNFMEFTRLYESLHHEPMDSRDHQRNVMQLSVAMGNLTLVLKGEQDLISDGSNVIPCSIEGSGRRCGGQGDLLSGSLGVLAHWAHAASAAGTLRSVNPSVVAAFGACCLTRQCNSQAFQRHGRSTTTSDMIQEIGSAFKKLFES
;
A
#
# COMPACT_ATOMS: atom_id res chain seq x y z
N MET A 1 51.92 8.45 29.60
CA MET A 1 50.60 7.80 29.36
C MET A 1 49.47 8.54 30.06
N GLU A 2 49.55 8.78 31.36
CA GLU A 2 48.45 9.41 32.16
C GLU A 2 47.85 10.67 31.51
N LYS A 3 48.66 11.70 31.18
CA LYS A 3 48.19 12.93 30.49
C LYS A 3 47.49 12.71 29.14
N LEU A 4 47.65 11.54 28.51
CA LEU A 4 46.93 11.19 27.27
C LEU A 4 45.57 10.56 27.60
N MET A 5 45.52 9.76 28.66
CA MET A 5 44.30 9.11 29.15
C MET A 5 43.36 10.10 29.83
N GLU A 6 43.90 11.06 30.57
CA GLU A 6 43.19 12.20 31.17
C GLU A 6 42.47 13.02 30.08
N ARG A 7 43.19 13.42 29.01
CA ARG A 7 42.59 14.11 27.85
C ARG A 7 41.55 13.28 27.10
N PHE A 8 41.71 11.95 27.03
CA PHE A 8 40.72 11.07 26.41
C PHE A 8 39.42 11.02 27.22
N LEU A 9 39.54 10.96 28.56
CA LEU A 9 38.38 11.00 29.45
C LEU A 9 37.67 12.36 29.41
N GLU A 10 38.41 13.48 29.39
CA GLU A 10 37.84 14.82 29.19
C GLU A 10 37.09 14.94 27.86
N GLN A 11 37.66 14.43 26.76
CA GLN A 11 37.00 14.42 25.45
C GLN A 11 35.76 13.52 25.41
N SER A 12 35.80 12.37 26.08
CA SER A 12 34.64 11.47 26.19
C SER A 12 33.50 12.14 26.97
N ALA A 13 33.81 12.74 28.13
CA ALA A 13 32.82 13.47 28.94
C ALA A 13 32.22 14.66 28.18
N GLN A 14 33.03 15.43 27.45
CA GLN A 14 32.54 16.53 26.61
C GLN A 14 31.65 16.05 25.45
N ALA A 15 31.93 14.88 24.87
CA ALA A 15 31.11 14.29 23.83
C ALA A 15 29.75 13.81 24.37
N GLU A 16 29.72 13.18 25.55
CA GLU A 16 28.49 12.78 26.25
C GLU A 16 27.64 14.00 26.61
N ASP A 17 28.23 15.05 27.21
CA ASP A 17 27.55 16.31 27.54
C ASP A 17 26.93 16.98 26.31
N SER A 18 27.65 16.96 25.18
CA SER A 18 27.17 17.50 23.90
C SER A 18 26.01 16.67 23.34
N PHE A 19 26.07 15.34 23.45
CA PHE A 19 25.00 14.43 23.05
C PHE A 19 23.72 14.67 23.86
N TYR A 20 23.81 14.75 25.19
CA TYR A 20 22.64 14.98 26.05
C TYR A 20 21.96 16.33 25.77
N ARG A 21 22.73 17.42 25.57
CA ARG A 21 22.16 18.73 25.23
C ARG A 21 21.46 18.74 23.86
N MET A 22 22.01 18.01 22.89
CA MET A 22 21.40 17.87 21.56
C MET A 22 20.11 17.07 21.61
N GLU A 23 20.06 15.98 22.38
CA GLU A 23 18.84 15.18 22.55
C GLU A 23 17.76 15.93 23.35
N GLU A 24 18.14 16.72 24.37
CA GLU A 24 17.21 17.60 25.08
C GLU A 24 16.60 18.65 24.13
N GLN A 25 17.40 19.28 23.26
CA GLN A 25 16.90 20.19 22.23
C GLN A 25 15.97 19.49 21.22
N ARG A 26 16.27 18.23 20.87
CA ARG A 26 15.44 17.40 19.97
C ARG A 26 14.07 17.11 20.60
N LEU A 27 14.04 16.69 21.86
CA LEU A 27 12.81 16.44 22.62
C LEU A 27 11.97 17.72 22.77
N GLN A 28 12.59 18.85 23.15
CA GLN A 28 11.89 20.15 23.20
C GLN A 28 11.36 20.59 21.83
N ALA A 29 11.99 20.19 20.71
CA ALA A 29 11.47 20.46 19.37
C ALA A 29 10.29 19.55 18.99
N GLU A 30 10.30 18.28 19.41
CA GLU A 30 9.16 17.37 19.26
C GLU A 30 7.94 17.81 20.08
N ASP A 31 8.12 18.18 21.35
CA ASP A 31 6.99 18.58 22.20
C ASP A 31 6.34 19.87 21.69
N ARG A 32 7.12 20.87 21.25
CA ARG A 32 6.58 22.06 20.57
C ARG A 32 5.83 21.74 19.27
N ARG A 33 6.19 20.67 18.54
CA ARG A 33 5.44 20.20 17.37
C ARG A 33 4.10 19.57 17.80
N ARG A 34 4.11 18.71 18.84
CA ARG A 34 2.89 18.10 19.40
C ARG A 34 1.92 19.15 19.94
N GLU A 35 2.41 20.15 20.68
CA GLU A 35 1.60 21.28 21.15
C GLU A 35 0.97 22.06 19.97
N ALA A 36 1.76 22.32 18.92
CA ALA A 36 1.26 23.02 17.72
C ALA A 36 0.23 22.18 16.92
N GLU A 37 0.36 20.85 16.91
CA GLU A 37 -0.64 19.93 16.34
C GLU A 37 -1.93 19.93 17.17
N HIS A 38 -1.82 19.74 18.48
CA HIS A 38 -2.96 19.75 19.39
C HIS A 38 -3.70 21.09 19.38
N ALA A 39 -2.99 22.21 19.22
CA ALA A 39 -3.59 23.54 19.04
C ALA A 39 -4.38 23.67 17.72
N ARG A 40 -3.87 23.09 16.61
CA ARG A 40 -4.59 23.05 15.32
C ARG A 40 -5.84 22.19 15.40
N GLU A 41 -5.78 21.04 16.06
CA GLU A 41 -6.94 20.18 16.29
C GLU A 41 -8.01 20.87 17.14
N LEU A 42 -7.62 21.52 18.24
CA LEU A 42 -8.54 22.28 19.08
C LEU A 42 -9.23 23.41 18.29
N HIS A 43 -8.48 24.11 17.43
CA HIS A 43 -9.01 25.16 16.58
C HIS A 43 -10.01 24.63 15.53
N MET A 44 -9.72 23.50 14.88
CA MET A 44 -10.68 22.85 13.98
C MET A 44 -11.96 22.42 14.71
N LEU A 45 -11.85 21.84 15.90
CA LEU A 45 -13.00 21.45 16.72
C LEU A 45 -13.84 22.67 17.13
N GLN A 46 -13.19 23.80 17.44
CA GLN A 46 -13.88 25.05 17.77
C GLN A 46 -14.59 25.65 16.55
N MET A 47 -13.96 25.62 15.36
CA MET A 47 -14.61 26.02 14.10
C MET A 47 -15.80 25.13 13.74
N LEU A 48 -15.68 23.80 13.89
CA LEU A 48 -16.79 22.86 13.71
C LEU A 48 -17.95 23.18 14.67
N GLY A 49 -17.65 23.42 15.96
CA GLY A 49 -18.65 23.84 16.95
C GLY A 49 -19.37 25.14 16.55
N GLN A 50 -18.64 26.13 16.03
CA GLN A 50 -19.23 27.37 15.52
C GLN A 50 -20.14 27.12 14.31
N MET A 51 -19.70 26.32 13.34
CA MET A 51 -20.53 25.94 12.18
C MET A 51 -21.84 25.25 12.59
N PHE A 52 -21.78 24.28 13.51
CA PHE A 52 -23.00 23.62 14.01
C PHE A 52 -23.92 24.57 14.80
N SER A 53 -23.36 25.54 15.54
CA SER A 53 -24.16 26.55 16.24
C SER A 53 -24.89 27.52 15.29
N GLY A 54 -24.30 27.81 14.13
CA GLY A 54 -24.90 28.68 13.10
C GLY A 54 -26.14 28.06 12.41
N VAL A 55 -26.19 26.73 12.30
CA VAL A 55 -27.30 26.01 11.64
C VAL A 55 -28.62 26.08 12.44
N SER A 56 -28.57 26.34 13.75
CA SER A 56 -29.76 26.43 14.59
C SER A 56 -30.53 27.75 14.51
N SER A 57 -30.08 28.74 13.71
CA SER A 57 -30.61 30.11 13.68
C SER A 57 -31.22 30.54 12.34
N ALA A 58 -31.72 29.61 11.53
CA ALA A 58 -32.36 29.92 10.24
C ALA A 58 -33.78 29.29 10.13
N ARG A 59 -34.80 30.05 10.55
CA ARG A 59 -36.20 29.81 10.17
C ARG A 59 -36.78 31.10 9.58
N PRO A 60 -37.25 31.12 8.31
CA PRO A 60 -37.79 32.32 7.71
C PRO A 60 -39.17 32.65 8.29
N ALA A 61 -39.43 33.94 8.51
CA ALA A 61 -40.73 34.43 8.94
C ALA A 61 -41.70 34.50 7.75
N SER A 62 -42.92 34.00 7.93
CA SER A 62 -44.05 34.25 7.02
C SER A 62 -45.10 35.11 7.70
N SER A 63 -45.61 36.09 6.98
CA SER A 63 -46.55 37.11 7.45
C SER A 63 -48.00 36.78 7.09
N SER A 64 -48.90 36.76 8.07
CA SER A 64 -50.34 37.07 7.87
C SER A 64 -51.05 37.32 9.20
N SER A 65 -52.24 37.94 9.13
CA SER A 65 -52.89 38.71 10.20
C SER A 65 -53.92 37.96 11.05
N THR A 66 -54.04 38.41 12.31
CA THR A 66 -55.07 38.17 13.35
C THR A 66 -56.50 38.65 12.94
N PRO A 67 -57.62 38.37 13.69
CA PRO A 67 -57.69 38.22 15.16
C PRO A 67 -58.74 37.29 15.85
N SER A 68 -58.39 36.90 17.10
CA SER A 68 -59.29 36.53 18.24
C SER A 68 -60.11 35.22 18.12
N LYS A 69 -60.42 34.42 19.16
CA LYS A 69 -60.27 34.47 20.64
C LYS A 69 -59.67 33.11 21.11
N THR A 70 -59.48 32.69 22.37
CA THR A 70 -59.92 33.16 23.72
C THR A 70 -58.78 32.91 24.74
N ALA A 71 -59.01 32.46 25.99
CA ALA A 71 -57.97 32.26 27.02
C ALA A 71 -58.24 31.11 28.01
N SER A 72 -57.18 30.43 28.46
CA SER A 72 -56.94 29.86 29.80
C SER A 72 -55.50 29.28 29.85
N LEU A 73 -54.55 29.81 30.63
CA LEU A 73 -54.32 29.67 32.08
C LEU A 73 -53.90 28.26 32.57
N ALA A 74 -52.58 28.00 32.53
CA ALA A 74 -51.86 27.25 33.58
C ALA A 74 -50.37 27.66 33.57
N ARG A 75 -49.75 27.82 34.75
CA ARG A 75 -48.32 28.16 34.97
C ARG A 75 -47.68 27.07 35.89
N PRO A 76 -46.34 27.06 36.09
CA PRO A 76 -45.55 25.86 36.43
C PRO A 76 -45.35 25.70 37.96
N PRO A 77 -44.40 24.88 38.48
CA PRO A 77 -42.99 25.32 38.53
C PRO A 77 -41.86 24.24 38.56
N THR A 78 -40.68 24.64 38.07
CA THR A 78 -39.30 24.61 38.65
C THR A 78 -38.62 23.36 39.25
N PHE A 79 -37.31 23.30 38.95
CA PHE A 79 -36.21 22.63 39.67
C PHE A 79 -36.20 22.84 41.20
N SER A 80 -35.62 21.88 41.91
CA SER A 80 -34.74 22.11 43.08
C SER A 80 -33.76 20.95 43.25
N GLY A 81 -32.65 21.17 43.96
CA GLY A 81 -31.67 20.13 44.26
C GLY A 81 -30.97 20.34 45.61
N ALA A 82 -30.59 19.23 46.26
CA ALA A 82 -29.67 19.08 47.39
C ALA A 82 -29.41 17.55 47.51
N SER A 83 -28.20 17.00 47.66
CA SER A 83 -27.08 17.29 48.57
C SER A 83 -27.29 16.77 50.00
N GLN A 84 -26.81 15.54 50.27
CA GLN A 84 -26.33 14.94 51.54
C GLN A 84 -26.28 13.41 51.37
N SER A 85 -25.43 12.57 51.98
CA SER A 85 -24.03 12.59 52.44
C SER A 85 -23.81 11.33 53.32
N LEU A 86 -22.79 10.51 53.00
CA LEU A 86 -22.03 9.63 53.91
C LEU A 86 -22.70 8.46 54.68
N THR A 87 -22.25 7.22 54.38
CA THR A 87 -21.59 6.20 55.28
C THR A 87 -21.57 4.85 54.52
N ARG A 88 -20.42 4.23 54.15
CA ARG A 88 -19.36 3.52 54.90
C ARG A 88 -19.82 2.19 55.56
N GLY A 89 -19.52 1.03 54.95
CA GLY A 89 -19.73 -0.29 55.59
C GLY A 89 -19.47 -1.57 54.76
N GLN A 90 -18.21 -2.03 54.72
CA GLN A 90 -17.70 -3.44 54.74
C GLN A 90 -18.29 -4.58 53.85
N SER A 91 -17.41 -5.09 52.97
CA SER A 91 -16.98 -6.49 52.71
C SER A 91 -17.77 -7.73 53.21
N ALA A 92 -18.15 -8.63 52.27
CA ALA A 92 -18.04 -10.11 52.30
C ALA A 92 -18.46 -10.71 50.94
N GLN A 93 -17.58 -11.28 50.12
CA GLN A 93 -17.19 -12.71 50.01
C GLN A 93 -18.28 -13.74 49.61
N LEU A 94 -17.99 -14.42 48.48
CA LEU A 94 -18.24 -15.85 48.16
C LEU A 94 -19.69 -16.39 48.05
N ARG A 95 -20.06 -16.82 46.82
CA ARG A 95 -20.18 -18.27 46.48
C ARG A 95 -20.39 -18.53 44.98
N ARG A 96 -19.69 -19.54 44.44
CA ARG A 96 -20.08 -20.30 43.24
C ARG A 96 -21.21 -21.28 43.61
N PRO A 97 -21.91 -21.84 42.61
CA PRO A 97 -21.85 -23.31 42.51
C PRO A 97 -21.71 -23.85 41.07
N SER A 98 -21.12 -25.04 41.00
CA SER A 98 -21.15 -26.02 39.91
C SER A 98 -20.71 -27.37 40.52
N PRO A 99 -20.79 -28.51 39.80
CA PRO A 99 -21.67 -28.89 38.69
C PRO A 99 -22.55 -30.12 39.08
N GLN A 100 -23.32 -30.66 38.13
CA GLN A 100 -23.71 -32.08 38.18
C GLN A 100 -23.34 -32.77 36.87
N THR A 101 -22.79 -33.96 37.02
CA THR A 101 -22.36 -34.89 35.97
C THR A 101 -23.27 -36.10 36.07
N ASP A 102 -23.68 -36.70 34.94
CA ASP A 102 -24.03 -38.12 34.94
C ASP A 102 -23.74 -38.77 33.58
N CYS A 103 -23.38 -40.05 33.63
CA CYS A 103 -22.99 -40.87 32.47
C CYS A 103 -24.12 -41.82 32.06
N LEU A 104 -24.13 -42.28 30.80
CA LEU A 104 -23.85 -43.69 30.42
C LEU A 104 -24.21 -44.02 28.95
N THR A 105 -23.14 -44.35 28.20
CA THR A 105 -22.99 -45.49 27.23
C THR A 105 -24.11 -46.03 26.33
N GLN A 106 -23.70 -46.25 25.06
CA GLN A 106 -24.11 -47.32 24.10
C GLN A 106 -25.56 -47.24 23.54
N GLN A 107 -25.80 -47.38 22.23
CA GLN A 107 -25.25 -48.39 21.31
C GLN A 107 -25.41 -48.00 19.82
N SER A 108 -24.84 -48.83 18.94
CA SER A 108 -24.77 -48.71 17.48
C SER A 108 -26.12 -48.71 16.75
N GLN A 109 -26.24 -47.98 15.63
CA GLN A 109 -26.79 -48.54 14.39
C GLN A 109 -26.49 -47.69 13.13
N VAL A 110 -26.10 -48.37 12.06
CA VAL A 110 -25.99 -47.82 10.70
C VAL A 110 -27.38 -47.81 10.07
N LEU A 111 -27.86 -46.66 9.61
CA LEU A 111 -28.91 -46.60 8.58
C LEU A 111 -28.77 -45.31 7.77
N ASN A 112 -28.84 -45.46 6.45
CA ASN A 112 -28.61 -44.40 5.47
C ASN A 112 -29.96 -43.92 4.91
N ARG A 113 -30.27 -42.62 4.99
CA ARG A 113 -31.17 -41.96 4.04
C ARG A 113 -31.16 -40.42 4.14
N ASP A 114 -31.33 -39.81 2.97
CA ASP A 114 -31.33 -38.37 2.71
C ASP A 114 -32.53 -37.65 3.36
N GLN A 115 -32.31 -36.43 3.87
CA GLN A 115 -32.99 -35.22 3.37
C GLN A 115 -32.47 -33.90 3.98
N GLN A 116 -31.82 -33.11 3.11
CA GLN A 116 -31.92 -31.65 2.96
C GLN A 116 -32.01 -30.70 4.18
N ALA A 117 -30.96 -29.88 4.33
CA ALA A 117 -31.08 -28.45 4.64
C ALA A 117 -29.88 -27.65 4.08
N LEU A 118 -29.70 -27.63 2.76
CA LEU A 118 -28.72 -26.75 2.10
C LEU A 118 -29.33 -25.35 1.93
N VAL A 119 -28.95 -24.41 2.81
CA VAL A 119 -29.32 -22.99 2.65
C VAL A 119 -28.40 -22.35 1.60
N PHE A 120 -28.82 -22.41 0.34
CA PHE A 120 -28.20 -21.65 -0.76
C PHE A 120 -28.74 -20.22 -0.77
N GLU A 121 -28.04 -19.30 -0.10
CA GLU A 121 -28.35 -17.87 -0.19
C GLU A 121 -27.79 -17.28 -1.50
N ARG A 122 -28.57 -17.43 -2.58
CA ARG A 122 -28.26 -16.82 -3.89
C ARG A 122 -28.54 -15.32 -3.87
N TYR A 123 -27.51 -14.52 -3.61
CA TYR A 123 -27.54 -13.11 -3.98
C TYR A 123 -27.45 -12.95 -5.49
N TYR A 124 -28.58 -12.59 -6.12
CA TYR A 124 -28.63 -12.18 -7.52
C TYR A 124 -28.07 -10.76 -7.66
N GLY A 125 -26.76 -10.65 -7.96
CA GLY A 125 -26.19 -9.42 -8.47
C GLY A 125 -26.66 -9.20 -9.91
N LEU A 126 -27.43 -8.12 -10.15
CA LEU A 126 -27.78 -7.65 -11.49
C LEU A 126 -26.49 -7.27 -12.23
N GLY A 127 -26.23 -7.94 -13.36
CA GLY A 127 -24.95 -7.83 -14.05
C GLY A 127 -24.79 -6.54 -14.85
N SER A 128 -23.59 -5.97 -14.81
CA SER A 128 -23.03 -5.26 -15.96
C SER A 128 -22.33 -6.29 -16.84
N THR A 129 -22.85 -6.51 -18.04
CA THR A 129 -22.42 -7.60 -18.93
C THR A 129 -21.30 -7.22 -19.90
N SER A 130 -20.77 -5.99 -19.84
CA SER A 130 -19.74 -5.50 -20.78
C SER A 130 -18.30 -5.57 -20.28
N HIS A 131 -18.07 -5.87 -18.99
CA HIS A 131 -16.71 -5.83 -18.40
C HIS A 131 -16.01 -7.19 -18.31
N ARG A 132 -16.73 -8.32 -18.42
CA ARG A 132 -16.09 -9.64 -18.37
C ARG A 132 -15.25 -9.92 -19.62
N ASP A 133 -15.75 -9.50 -20.78
CA ASP A 133 -15.17 -9.82 -22.08
C ASP A 133 -13.68 -9.38 -22.21
N MET A 134 -13.29 -8.22 -21.64
CA MET A 134 -11.88 -7.78 -21.70
C MET A 134 -10.96 -8.45 -20.65
N ASP A 135 -11.50 -8.81 -19.47
CA ASP A 135 -10.74 -9.54 -18.46
C ASP A 135 -10.42 -10.97 -18.96
N ASP A 136 -11.37 -11.60 -19.65
CA ASP A 136 -11.24 -12.93 -20.25
C ASP A 136 -10.26 -12.95 -21.45
N ASP A 137 -10.12 -11.85 -22.20
CA ASP A 137 -9.17 -11.73 -23.34
C ASP A 137 -7.70 -11.57 -22.90
N ILE A 138 -7.42 -10.87 -21.79
CA ILE A 138 -6.05 -10.58 -21.34
C ILE A 138 -5.43 -11.68 -20.47
N LEU A 139 -6.23 -12.46 -19.75
CA LEU A 139 -5.75 -13.58 -18.92
C LEU A 139 -4.96 -14.64 -19.72
N PRO A 140 -5.37 -15.10 -20.92
CA PRO A 140 -4.59 -15.98 -21.77
C PRO A 140 -3.23 -15.38 -22.18
N LEU A 141 -3.17 -14.07 -22.43
CA LEU A 141 -1.91 -13.37 -22.72
C LEU A 141 -0.96 -13.44 -21.52
N ILE A 142 -1.47 -13.26 -20.30
CA ILE A 142 -0.65 -13.39 -19.08
C ILE A 142 -0.13 -14.82 -18.91
N LYS A 143 -0.93 -15.86 -19.19
CA LYS A 143 -0.43 -17.24 -19.19
C LYS A 143 0.71 -17.45 -20.19
N SER A 144 0.64 -16.80 -21.36
CA SER A 144 1.67 -16.93 -22.40
C SER A 144 3.00 -16.22 -22.11
N ILE A 145 3.04 -15.24 -21.19
CA ILE A 145 4.29 -14.58 -20.80
C ILE A 145 5.04 -15.34 -19.70
N VAL A 146 4.37 -16.20 -18.93
CA VAL A 146 5.00 -16.95 -17.83
C VAL A 146 6.04 -17.93 -18.39
N PRO A 147 7.31 -17.85 -17.96
CA PRO A 147 8.34 -18.74 -18.46
C PRO A 147 8.09 -20.19 -18.00
N PRO A 148 8.23 -21.20 -18.89
CA PRO A 148 8.16 -22.58 -18.46
C PRO A 148 9.38 -22.94 -17.61
N LEU A 149 9.14 -23.61 -16.49
CA LEU A 149 10.17 -24.19 -15.65
C LEU A 149 10.83 -25.36 -16.40
N THR A 150 12.11 -25.23 -16.75
CA THR A 150 12.86 -26.24 -17.51
C THR A 150 14.27 -26.42 -16.97
N SER A 151 14.79 -27.66 -17.01
CA SER A 151 16.16 -27.99 -16.62
C SER A 151 17.26 -27.43 -17.54
N LYS A 152 16.88 -26.76 -18.64
CA LYS A 152 17.80 -26.14 -19.60
C LYS A 152 18.23 -24.73 -19.19
N LYS A 153 17.49 -24.08 -18.28
CA LYS A 153 17.80 -22.74 -17.81
C LYS A 153 18.78 -22.74 -16.65
N HIS A 154 19.40 -21.58 -16.43
CA HIS A 154 20.37 -21.35 -15.35
C HIS A 154 19.95 -20.15 -14.51
N LYS A 155 20.35 -20.15 -13.23
CA LYS A 155 19.98 -19.13 -12.24
C LYS A 155 20.20 -17.71 -12.76
N GLY A 156 19.14 -16.92 -12.74
CA GLY A 156 19.08 -15.52 -13.15
C GLY A 156 18.51 -15.31 -14.56
N GLN A 157 18.16 -16.36 -15.30
CA GLN A 157 17.53 -16.21 -16.62
C GLN A 157 16.06 -15.84 -16.54
N ASP A 158 15.33 -16.29 -15.52
CA ASP A 158 13.90 -16.02 -15.34
C ASP A 158 13.61 -14.83 -14.39
N GLY A 159 14.64 -14.13 -13.93
CA GLY A 159 14.46 -12.80 -13.34
C GLY A 159 15.59 -12.36 -12.41
N ARG A 160 16.16 -11.19 -12.70
CA ARG A 160 17.05 -10.44 -11.79
C ARG A 160 16.42 -9.09 -11.51
N ILE A 161 15.65 -8.98 -10.44
CA ILE A 161 14.89 -7.76 -10.12
C ILE A 161 15.67 -6.91 -9.12
N GLY A 162 15.78 -5.61 -9.39
CA GLY A 162 16.34 -4.63 -8.44
C GLY A 162 15.24 -3.79 -7.80
N ILE A 163 15.34 -3.56 -6.50
CA ILE A 163 14.46 -2.71 -5.72
C ILE A 163 15.30 -1.54 -5.19
N ILE A 164 14.95 -0.32 -5.58
CA ILE A 164 15.57 0.93 -5.11
C ILE A 164 14.66 1.55 -4.06
N GLY A 165 15.09 1.50 -2.80
CA GLY A 165 14.30 1.98 -1.66
C GLY A 165 14.80 1.41 -0.34
N GLY A 166 14.13 1.77 0.76
CA GLY A 166 14.56 1.47 2.13
C GLY A 166 15.48 2.56 2.68
N CYS A 167 14.88 3.58 3.27
CA CYS A 167 15.54 4.50 4.21
C CYS A 167 15.52 3.93 5.64
N GLN A 168 16.07 4.69 6.59
CA GLN A 168 16.18 4.34 8.01
C GLN A 168 14.86 3.83 8.62
N ASP A 169 13.73 4.49 8.33
CA ASP A 169 12.43 4.18 8.92
C ASP A 169 11.66 3.08 8.14
N TYR A 170 11.76 3.07 6.81
CA TYR A 170 10.89 2.26 5.94
C TYR A 170 11.55 0.98 5.41
N THR A 171 11.96 0.11 6.32
CA THR A 171 12.63 -1.17 6.01
C THR A 171 11.69 -2.28 5.52
N GLY A 172 10.40 -2.25 5.92
CA GLY A 172 9.43 -3.28 5.55
C GLY A 172 8.98 -3.25 4.09
N ALA A 173 8.79 -2.06 3.53
CA ALA A 173 8.35 -1.86 2.15
C ALA A 173 9.28 -2.48 1.08
N PRO A 174 10.60 -2.19 1.05
CA PRO A 174 11.51 -2.81 0.09
C PRO A 174 11.63 -4.33 0.31
N TYR A 175 11.50 -4.82 1.54
CA TYR A 175 11.43 -6.25 1.82
C TYR A 175 10.20 -6.89 1.17
N PHE A 176 9.01 -6.32 1.36
CA PHE A 176 7.77 -6.85 0.79
C PHE A 176 7.80 -6.87 -0.74
N ALA A 177 8.32 -5.83 -1.39
CA ALA A 177 8.54 -5.83 -2.84
C ALA A 177 9.54 -6.91 -3.27
N ALA A 178 10.68 -6.99 -2.60
CA ALA A 178 11.75 -7.90 -2.96
C ALA A 178 11.41 -9.39 -2.74
N ILE A 179 10.72 -9.73 -1.65
CA ILE A 179 10.28 -11.11 -1.39
C ILE A 179 9.10 -11.50 -2.28
N SER A 180 8.21 -10.56 -2.63
CA SER A 180 7.13 -10.82 -3.58
C SER A 180 7.66 -11.13 -4.97
N ALA A 181 8.71 -10.44 -5.42
CA ALA A 181 9.40 -10.77 -6.67
C ALA A 181 9.96 -12.22 -6.68
N LEU A 182 10.63 -12.65 -5.59
CA LEU A 182 11.08 -14.05 -5.46
C LEU A 182 9.90 -15.04 -5.44
N LYS A 183 8.83 -14.73 -4.69
CA LYS A 183 7.65 -15.60 -4.56
C LYS A 183 6.86 -15.76 -5.86
N VAL A 184 6.90 -14.77 -6.76
CA VAL A 184 6.30 -14.83 -8.10
C VAL A 184 7.12 -15.70 -9.05
N GLY A 185 8.44 -15.78 -8.87
CA GLY A 185 9.32 -16.61 -9.69
C GLY A 185 10.61 -15.94 -10.18
N ALA A 186 10.99 -14.76 -9.68
CA ALA A 186 12.31 -14.22 -9.97
C ALA A 186 13.41 -15.10 -9.35
N ASP A 187 14.42 -15.46 -10.14
CA ASP A 187 15.60 -16.22 -9.69
C ASP A 187 16.44 -15.47 -8.64
N LEU A 188 16.43 -14.14 -8.70
CA LEU A 188 17.25 -13.24 -7.89
C LEU A 188 16.53 -11.91 -7.65
N SER A 189 16.61 -11.44 -6.41
CA SER A 189 16.05 -10.16 -5.96
C SER A 189 17.12 -9.38 -5.20
N HIS A 190 17.39 -8.16 -5.68
CA HIS A 190 18.42 -7.27 -5.18
C HIS A 190 17.76 -6.04 -4.54
N VAL A 191 18.17 -5.68 -3.32
CA VAL A 191 17.65 -4.48 -2.63
C VAL A 191 18.78 -3.48 -2.47
N PHE A 192 18.66 -2.31 -3.10
CA PHE A 192 19.58 -1.20 -2.94
C PHE A 192 18.94 -0.18 -1.99
N CYS A 193 19.48 -0.13 -0.77
CA CYS A 193 18.91 0.58 0.36
C CYS A 193 19.99 1.40 1.09
N THR A 194 19.56 2.24 2.04
CA THR A 194 20.48 2.95 2.93
C THR A 194 21.22 1.96 3.82
N LYS A 195 22.38 2.39 4.32
CA LYS A 195 23.23 1.57 5.17
C LYS A 195 22.51 1.05 6.42
N ASP A 196 21.71 1.90 7.05
CA ASP A 196 21.02 1.58 8.31
C ASP A 196 19.81 0.66 8.09
N ALA A 197 19.12 0.78 6.95
CA ALA A 197 18.04 -0.13 6.57
C ALA A 197 18.53 -1.57 6.31
N ALA A 198 19.76 -1.72 5.79
CA ALA A 198 20.24 -2.97 5.22
C ALA A 198 20.33 -4.13 6.23
N THR A 199 20.74 -3.87 7.47
CA THR A 199 20.83 -4.93 8.50
C THR A 199 19.45 -5.48 8.86
N VAL A 200 18.45 -4.59 8.95
CA VAL A 200 17.07 -4.97 9.24
C VAL A 200 16.49 -5.80 8.09
N ILE A 201 16.62 -5.32 6.85
CA ILE A 201 16.11 -6.04 5.65
C ILE A 201 16.76 -7.43 5.51
N LYS A 202 18.08 -7.55 5.76
CA LYS A 202 18.80 -8.85 5.78
C LYS A 202 18.27 -9.82 6.83
N SER A 203 17.77 -9.32 7.97
CA SER A 203 17.23 -10.18 9.03
C SER A 203 15.86 -10.77 8.71
N TYR A 204 15.10 -10.17 7.78
CA TYR A 204 13.79 -10.67 7.35
C TYR A 204 13.85 -11.85 6.37
N SER A 205 14.93 -11.99 5.58
CA SER A 205 15.13 -13.13 4.68
C SER A 205 16.59 -13.27 4.23
N PRO A 206 17.20 -14.47 4.34
CA PRO A 206 18.55 -14.73 3.83
C PRO A 206 18.61 -14.82 2.29
N GLU A 207 17.47 -14.91 1.59
CA GLU A 207 17.41 -15.05 0.13
C GLU A 207 17.61 -13.73 -0.63
N LEU A 208 17.50 -12.58 0.07
CA LEU A 208 17.60 -11.25 -0.52
C LEU A 208 19.06 -10.79 -0.62
N ILE A 209 19.47 -10.32 -1.80
CA ILE A 209 20.81 -9.74 -1.99
C ILE A 209 20.73 -8.25 -1.69
N VAL A 210 21.02 -7.87 -0.43
CA VAL A 210 20.84 -6.51 0.07
C VAL A 210 22.16 -5.71 0.04
N HIS A 211 22.15 -4.61 -0.72
CA HIS A 211 23.24 -3.69 -0.99
C HIS A 211 23.07 -2.38 -0.19
N PRO A 212 23.88 -2.13 0.86
CA PRO A 212 23.87 -0.90 1.65
C PRO A 212 24.66 0.22 0.94
N VAL A 213 24.06 0.84 -0.08
CA VAL A 213 24.77 1.80 -0.96
C VAL A 213 23.97 3.05 -1.34
N LEU A 214 22.67 3.11 -1.06
CA LEU A 214 21.78 4.15 -1.62
C LEU A 214 22.07 5.58 -1.12
N ASP A 215 22.63 5.67 0.09
CA ASP A 215 23.08 6.85 0.81
C ASP A 215 24.58 7.13 0.66
N SER A 216 25.32 6.30 -0.09
CA SER A 216 26.77 6.49 -0.29
C SER A 216 27.06 7.70 -1.19
N PRO A 217 28.17 8.44 -0.97
CA PRO A 217 28.60 9.51 -1.88
C PRO A 217 28.81 9.06 -3.34
N ASN A 218 29.05 7.76 -3.56
CA ASN A 218 29.18 7.12 -4.88
C ASN A 218 28.06 6.09 -5.14
N ALA A 219 26.87 6.30 -4.57
CA ALA A 219 25.74 5.37 -4.65
C ALA A 219 25.41 4.97 -6.09
N VAL A 220 25.38 5.95 -6.99
CA VAL A 220 24.99 5.77 -8.39
C VAL A 220 25.99 4.88 -9.14
N GLU A 221 27.30 5.06 -8.90
CA GLU A 221 28.36 4.25 -9.49
C GLU A 221 28.34 2.81 -8.94
N GLU A 222 28.05 2.61 -7.65
CA GLU A 222 27.92 1.26 -7.07
C GLU A 222 26.69 0.52 -7.62
N ILE A 223 25.55 1.20 -7.76
CA ILE A 223 24.32 0.64 -8.32
C ILE A 223 24.50 0.36 -9.83
N GLU A 224 25.17 1.24 -10.57
CA GLU A 224 25.39 1.09 -12.02
C GLU A 224 26.15 -0.19 -12.39
N LYS A 225 27.04 -0.69 -11.53
CA LYS A 225 27.74 -1.98 -11.71
C LYS A 225 26.78 -3.17 -11.80
N TRP A 226 25.58 -3.06 -11.22
CA TRP A 226 24.56 -4.10 -11.21
C TRP A 226 23.54 -3.96 -12.33
N LEU A 227 23.25 -2.74 -12.80
CA LEU A 227 22.22 -2.50 -13.83
C LEU A 227 22.34 -3.41 -15.08
N PRO A 228 23.54 -3.68 -15.66
CA PRO A 228 23.67 -4.61 -16.80
C PRO A 228 23.25 -6.07 -16.54
N ARG A 229 23.01 -6.44 -15.28
CA ARG A 229 22.55 -7.77 -14.87
C ARG A 229 21.06 -7.79 -14.53
N LEU A 230 20.45 -6.64 -14.27
CA LEU A 230 19.04 -6.54 -13.89
C LEU A 230 18.14 -6.65 -15.12
N HIS A 231 17.00 -7.30 -14.94
CA HIS A 231 15.97 -7.49 -15.96
C HIS A 231 14.74 -6.61 -15.75
N GLY A 232 14.61 -6.02 -14.55
CA GLY A 232 13.56 -5.09 -14.18
C GLY A 232 13.94 -4.35 -12.90
N LEU A 233 13.45 -3.13 -12.75
CA LEU A 233 13.71 -2.26 -11.61
C LEU A 233 12.39 -1.81 -10.98
N VAL A 234 12.32 -1.81 -9.65
CA VAL A 234 11.23 -1.22 -8.86
C VAL A 234 11.82 -0.08 -8.05
N VAL A 235 11.25 1.13 -8.12
CA VAL A 235 11.77 2.33 -7.45
C VAL A 235 10.69 2.95 -6.58
N GLY A 236 11.02 3.21 -5.31
CA GLY A 236 10.14 3.92 -4.38
C GLY A 236 9.69 3.19 -3.11
N PRO A 237 9.58 1.84 -3.04
CA PRO A 237 9.20 1.14 -1.80
C PRO A 237 10.09 1.51 -0.61
N GLY A 238 9.55 2.32 0.30
CA GLY A 238 10.27 2.86 1.45
C GLY A 238 11.47 3.75 1.11
N LEU A 239 11.51 4.38 -0.08
CA LEU A 239 12.64 5.23 -0.50
C LEU A 239 12.84 6.46 0.40
N GLY A 240 11.76 7.01 0.98
CA GLY A 240 11.81 8.28 1.69
C GLY A 240 11.88 9.48 0.73
N ARG A 241 12.01 10.68 1.31
CA ARG A 241 11.96 11.96 0.56
C ARG A 241 13.13 12.88 0.83
N GLU A 242 14.25 12.32 1.26
CA GLU A 242 15.50 13.06 1.43
C GLU A 242 16.10 13.38 0.05
N ASP A 243 16.53 14.62 -0.16
CA ASP A 243 17.02 15.11 -1.45
C ASP A 243 18.15 14.24 -2.03
N LEU A 244 19.03 13.71 -1.16
CA LEU A 244 20.11 12.79 -1.55
C LEU A 244 19.55 11.49 -2.16
N LEU A 245 18.59 10.84 -1.49
CA LEU A 245 18.00 9.58 -1.93
C LEU A 245 17.15 9.76 -3.20
N LEU A 246 16.40 10.88 -3.28
CA LEU A 246 15.64 11.24 -4.47
C LEU A 246 16.55 11.53 -5.67
N LYS A 247 17.69 12.21 -5.46
CA LYS A 247 18.71 12.43 -6.50
C LYS A 247 19.35 11.12 -6.96
N THR A 248 19.77 10.25 -6.04
CA THR A 248 20.32 8.93 -6.38
C THR A 248 19.31 8.10 -7.18
N ALA A 249 18.04 8.04 -6.73
CA ALA A 249 16.98 7.32 -7.43
C ALA A 249 16.74 7.86 -8.84
N LYS A 250 16.74 9.19 -9.03
CA LYS A 250 16.65 9.83 -10.35
C LYS A 250 17.76 9.36 -11.29
N GLU A 251 19.03 9.48 -10.87
CA GLU A 251 20.18 9.13 -11.72
C GLU A 251 20.20 7.62 -12.05
N VAL A 252 19.74 6.77 -11.12
CA VAL A 252 19.55 5.34 -11.35
C VAL A 252 18.43 5.05 -12.35
N ILE A 253 17.30 5.78 -12.31
CA ILE A 253 16.24 5.69 -13.32
C ILE A 253 16.79 6.06 -14.70
N GLU A 254 17.51 7.19 -14.82
CA GLU A 254 18.10 7.64 -16.08
C GLU A 254 19.10 6.62 -16.67
N LYS A 255 19.99 6.08 -15.82
CA LYS A 255 20.94 5.01 -16.21
C LYS A 255 20.28 3.68 -16.56
N SER A 256 19.07 3.42 -16.04
CA SER A 256 18.28 2.21 -16.35
C SER A 256 17.50 2.37 -17.65
N LYS A 257 16.93 3.55 -17.92
CA LYS A 257 16.33 3.93 -19.21
C LYS A 257 17.34 3.78 -20.36
N ALA A 258 18.58 4.25 -20.15
CA ALA A 258 19.67 4.10 -21.12
C ALA A 258 20.09 2.65 -21.41
N ARG A 259 19.65 1.68 -20.59
CA ARG A 259 19.89 0.23 -20.75
C ARG A 259 18.63 -0.54 -21.16
N ASP A 260 17.54 0.17 -21.44
CA ASP A 260 16.25 -0.36 -21.83
C ASP A 260 15.63 -1.39 -20.85
N ILE A 261 15.89 -1.20 -19.56
CA ILE A 261 15.38 -2.01 -18.45
C ILE A 261 13.96 -1.52 -18.07
N PRO A 262 12.93 -2.40 -18.00
CA PRO A 262 11.61 -2.06 -17.46
C PRO A 262 11.69 -1.46 -16.05
N ILE A 263 10.95 -0.37 -15.80
CA ILE A 263 10.99 0.35 -14.52
C ILE A 263 9.56 0.53 -13.97
N VAL A 264 9.32 -0.04 -12.79
CA VAL A 264 8.12 0.20 -11.98
C VAL A 264 8.40 1.31 -10.98
N ILE A 265 7.54 2.31 -10.93
CA ILE A 265 7.59 3.41 -9.96
C ILE A 265 6.38 3.29 -9.03
N ASP A 266 6.63 3.27 -7.72
CA ASP A 266 5.62 3.17 -6.65
C ASP A 266 5.95 4.15 -5.52
N ALA A 267 5.02 4.39 -4.60
CA ALA A 267 5.21 5.18 -3.36
C ALA A 267 6.03 6.47 -3.55
N ASP A 268 7.15 6.65 -2.83
CA ASP A 268 7.98 7.86 -2.92
C ASP A 268 8.75 8.01 -4.25
N GLY A 269 8.83 6.95 -5.07
CA GLY A 269 9.24 7.08 -6.46
C GLY A 269 8.25 7.92 -7.26
N LEU A 270 6.94 7.85 -6.96
CA LEU A 270 5.92 8.70 -7.57
C LEU A 270 5.98 10.13 -7.04
N TRP A 271 6.47 10.34 -5.82
CA TRP A 271 6.79 11.67 -5.31
C TRP A 271 7.88 12.33 -6.17
N LEU A 272 8.99 11.61 -6.44
CA LEU A 272 10.02 12.07 -7.38
C LEU A 272 9.44 12.40 -8.77
N VAL A 273 8.62 11.51 -9.35
CA VAL A 273 7.99 11.75 -10.66
C VAL A 273 7.04 12.95 -10.63
N THR A 274 6.36 13.21 -9.51
CA THR A 274 5.50 14.41 -9.36
C THR A 274 6.34 15.69 -9.40
N GLN A 275 7.51 15.71 -8.74
CA GLN A 275 8.41 16.87 -8.75
C GLN A 275 9.15 17.04 -10.09
N GLN A 276 9.48 15.95 -10.78
CA GLN A 276 10.20 15.97 -12.05
C GLN A 276 9.69 14.89 -13.02
N PRO A 277 8.55 15.10 -13.71
CA PRO A 277 7.94 14.10 -14.60
C PRO A 277 8.88 13.58 -15.68
N SER A 278 9.75 14.44 -16.20
CA SER A 278 10.73 14.14 -17.26
C SER A 278 11.73 13.02 -16.91
N VAL A 279 11.88 12.66 -15.62
CA VAL A 279 12.72 11.52 -15.21
C VAL A 279 12.29 10.22 -15.90
N ILE A 280 10.98 10.02 -16.09
CA ILE A 280 10.39 8.79 -16.65
C ILE A 280 9.48 9.04 -17.87
N GLN A 281 9.00 10.28 -18.08
CA GLN A 281 8.13 10.65 -19.22
C GLN A 281 8.63 10.11 -20.57
N GLY A 282 7.69 9.61 -21.39
CA GLY A 282 7.96 9.01 -22.71
C GLY A 282 8.63 7.64 -22.69
N TYR A 283 9.10 7.13 -21.54
CA TYR A 283 9.74 5.81 -21.47
C TYR A 283 8.70 4.67 -21.50
N GLN A 284 8.61 3.97 -22.63
CA GLN A 284 7.54 2.99 -22.91
C GLN A 284 7.58 1.73 -22.02
N LYS A 285 8.71 1.43 -21.36
CA LYS A 285 8.81 0.37 -20.33
C LYS A 285 8.69 0.91 -18.90
N GLY A 286 8.30 2.17 -18.74
CA GLY A 286 7.96 2.78 -17.46
C GLY A 286 6.52 2.45 -17.07
N ILE A 287 6.32 2.02 -15.82
CA ILE A 287 5.02 1.72 -15.25
C ILE A 287 4.87 2.47 -13.94
N LEU A 288 3.85 3.33 -13.82
CA LEU A 288 3.55 4.05 -12.57
C LEU A 288 2.39 3.36 -11.86
N THR A 289 2.48 3.20 -10.54
CA THR A 289 1.48 2.48 -9.74
C THR A 289 0.79 3.35 -8.68
N PRO A 290 0.28 4.56 -8.99
CA PRO A 290 -0.25 5.46 -7.96
C PRO A 290 -1.52 4.96 -7.28
N ASN A 291 -1.60 5.16 -5.96
CA ASN A 291 -2.88 5.22 -5.26
C ASN A 291 -3.62 6.53 -5.58
N PHE A 292 -4.90 6.63 -5.22
CA PHE A 292 -5.73 7.81 -5.51
C PHE A 292 -5.09 9.17 -5.12
N MET A 293 -4.41 9.26 -3.96
CA MET A 293 -3.78 10.51 -3.50
C MET A 293 -2.48 10.82 -4.26
N GLU A 294 -1.71 9.79 -4.62
CA GLU A 294 -0.52 9.93 -5.48
C GLU A 294 -0.93 10.33 -6.90
N PHE A 295 -2.00 9.73 -7.42
CA PHE A 295 -2.55 9.99 -8.75
C PHE A 295 -3.06 11.43 -8.85
N THR A 296 -3.84 11.89 -7.86
CA THR A 296 -4.37 13.27 -7.83
C THR A 296 -3.22 14.28 -7.85
N ARG A 297 -2.19 14.10 -7.01
CA ARG A 297 -1.01 14.98 -6.98
C ARG A 297 -0.27 15.01 -8.31
N LEU A 298 -0.07 13.84 -8.93
CA LEU A 298 0.62 13.74 -10.22
C LEU A 298 -0.21 14.37 -11.36
N TYR A 299 -1.53 14.16 -11.36
CA TYR A 299 -2.47 14.76 -12.31
C TYR A 299 -2.43 16.29 -12.22
N GLU A 300 -2.67 16.84 -11.03
CA GLU A 300 -2.73 18.28 -10.79
C GLU A 300 -1.38 18.96 -11.06
N SER A 301 -0.27 18.30 -10.75
CA SER A 301 1.07 18.80 -11.04
C SER A 301 1.40 18.85 -12.54
N LEU A 302 0.80 18.00 -13.36
CA LEU A 302 1.08 17.91 -14.80
C LEU A 302 0.09 18.69 -15.66
N HIS A 303 -1.18 18.72 -15.27
CA HIS A 303 -2.25 19.44 -15.99
C HIS A 303 -2.46 20.88 -15.48
N HIS A 304 -1.92 21.23 -14.30
CA HIS A 304 -2.09 22.53 -13.65
C HIS A 304 -3.56 22.91 -13.36
N GLU A 305 -4.43 21.91 -13.26
CA GLU A 305 -5.86 22.03 -12.93
C GLU A 305 -6.27 20.98 -11.89
N PRO A 306 -7.28 21.23 -11.03
CA PRO A 306 -7.81 20.24 -10.11
C PRO A 306 -8.40 19.03 -10.84
N MET A 307 -8.16 17.82 -10.33
CA MET A 307 -8.66 16.59 -10.93
C MET A 307 -10.18 16.40 -10.71
N ASP A 308 -10.94 16.11 -11.77
CA ASP A 308 -12.37 15.75 -11.64
C ASP A 308 -12.52 14.31 -11.12
N SER A 309 -12.86 14.13 -9.85
CA SER A 309 -13.03 12.83 -9.20
C SER A 309 -14.24 12.01 -9.67
N ARG A 310 -15.01 12.48 -10.65
CA ARG A 310 -16.18 11.75 -11.19
C ARG A 310 -15.84 10.77 -12.31
N ASP A 311 -14.73 10.95 -13.03
CA ASP A 311 -14.38 10.15 -14.21
C ASP A 311 -12.91 9.67 -14.15
N HIS A 312 -12.66 8.67 -13.30
CA HIS A 312 -11.32 8.09 -13.14
C HIS A 312 -10.79 7.42 -14.42
N GLN A 313 -11.67 6.89 -15.29
CA GLN A 313 -11.26 6.24 -16.54
C GLN A 313 -10.68 7.27 -17.52
N ARG A 314 -11.37 8.39 -17.70
CA ARG A 314 -10.86 9.49 -18.50
C ARG A 314 -9.57 10.06 -17.92
N ASN A 315 -9.52 10.29 -16.61
CA ASN A 315 -8.33 10.88 -15.97
C ASN A 315 -7.09 10.00 -16.15
N VAL A 316 -7.18 8.67 -15.96
CA VAL A 316 -6.02 7.77 -16.11
C VAL A 316 -5.54 7.72 -17.57
N MET A 317 -6.45 7.77 -18.55
CA MET A 317 -6.08 7.89 -19.95
C MET A 317 -5.39 9.23 -20.25
N GLN A 318 -5.96 10.36 -19.80
CA GLN A 318 -5.38 11.70 -20.01
C GLN A 318 -3.99 11.82 -19.39
N LEU A 319 -3.80 11.35 -18.15
CA LEU A 319 -2.50 11.40 -17.47
C LEU A 319 -1.47 10.51 -18.17
N SER A 320 -1.87 9.33 -18.67
CA SER A 320 -0.97 8.45 -19.41
C SER A 320 -0.49 9.10 -20.71
N VAL A 321 -1.40 9.71 -21.49
CA VAL A 321 -1.06 10.47 -22.71
C VAL A 321 -0.14 11.65 -22.38
N ALA A 322 -0.45 12.44 -21.35
CA ALA A 322 0.38 13.57 -20.94
C ALA A 322 1.78 13.14 -20.44
N MET A 323 1.90 11.95 -19.85
CA MET A 323 3.17 11.32 -19.50
C MET A 323 3.89 10.68 -20.71
N GLY A 324 3.37 10.78 -21.94
CA GLY A 324 3.98 10.20 -23.13
C GLY A 324 3.70 8.70 -23.29
N ASN A 325 2.44 8.30 -23.08
CA ASN A 325 1.94 6.92 -23.18
C ASN A 325 2.60 5.93 -22.21
N LEU A 326 2.95 6.40 -21.00
CA LEU A 326 3.39 5.52 -19.92
C LEU A 326 2.25 4.64 -19.43
N THR A 327 2.55 3.38 -19.08
CA THR A 327 1.54 2.55 -18.41
C THR A 327 1.28 3.06 -16.99
N LEU A 328 0.03 3.34 -16.67
CA LEU A 328 -0.44 3.73 -15.35
C LEU A 328 -1.31 2.63 -14.76
N VAL A 329 -1.18 2.41 -13.46
CA VAL A 329 -2.04 1.56 -12.63
C VAL A 329 -2.61 2.42 -11.51
N LEU A 330 -3.81 2.95 -11.71
CA LEU A 330 -4.53 3.70 -10.68
C LEU A 330 -5.16 2.69 -9.70
N LYS A 331 -4.51 2.52 -8.54
CA LYS A 331 -4.90 1.56 -7.48
C LYS A 331 -6.21 2.02 -6.81
N GLY A 332 -7.23 1.17 -6.80
CA GLY A 332 -8.60 1.56 -6.40
C GLY A 332 -9.48 0.40 -5.91
N GLU A 333 -10.80 0.61 -5.95
CA GLU A 333 -11.78 -0.47 -5.72
C GLU A 333 -11.68 -1.51 -6.84
N GLN A 334 -11.69 -1.03 -8.09
CA GLN A 334 -11.08 -1.67 -9.26
C GLN A 334 -9.75 -0.96 -9.54
N ASP A 335 -8.74 -1.68 -10.02
CA ASP A 335 -7.50 -1.05 -10.47
C ASP A 335 -7.63 -0.70 -11.95
N LEU A 336 -7.49 0.59 -12.29
CA LEU A 336 -7.62 1.05 -13.67
C LEU A 336 -6.24 1.12 -14.33
N ILE A 337 -6.06 0.36 -15.41
CA ILE A 337 -4.78 0.24 -16.10
C ILE A 337 -4.88 0.90 -17.48
N SER A 338 -3.96 1.80 -17.82
CA SER A 338 -3.97 2.49 -19.11
C SER A 338 -2.57 2.80 -19.64
N ASP A 339 -2.39 2.69 -20.96
CA ASP A 339 -1.25 3.20 -21.74
C ASP A 339 -1.62 4.44 -22.59
N GLY A 340 -2.75 5.07 -22.26
CA GLY A 340 -3.25 6.25 -22.95
C GLY A 340 -4.01 5.93 -24.23
N SER A 341 -4.05 4.67 -24.67
CA SER A 341 -4.91 4.21 -25.78
C SER A 341 -6.22 3.62 -25.29
N ASN A 342 -6.14 2.76 -24.27
CA ASN A 342 -7.31 2.07 -23.68
C ASN A 342 -7.26 2.12 -22.15
N VAL A 343 -8.38 1.81 -21.49
CA VAL A 343 -8.46 1.62 -20.03
C VAL A 343 -9.00 0.23 -19.75
N ILE A 344 -8.24 -0.58 -19.02
CA ILE A 344 -8.59 -1.95 -18.65
C ILE A 344 -8.83 -1.99 -17.13
N PRO A 345 -10.06 -2.24 -16.65
CA PRO A 345 -10.38 -2.27 -15.23
C PRO A 345 -10.19 -3.68 -14.64
N CYS A 346 -9.14 -3.90 -13.85
CA CYS A 346 -8.95 -5.17 -13.15
C CYS A 346 -10.05 -5.35 -12.08
N SER A 347 -11.01 -6.22 -12.37
CA SER A 347 -12.22 -6.41 -11.55
C SER A 347 -12.18 -7.64 -10.64
N ILE A 348 -11.01 -8.27 -10.49
CA ILE A 348 -10.85 -9.40 -9.56
C ILE A 348 -11.15 -8.96 -8.13
N GLU A 349 -12.01 -9.73 -7.45
CA GLU A 349 -12.41 -9.48 -6.08
C GLU A 349 -11.22 -9.65 -5.13
N GLY A 350 -10.92 -8.60 -4.37
CA GLY A 350 -9.94 -8.62 -3.28
C GLY A 350 -10.62 -8.93 -1.95
N SER A 351 -10.40 -8.07 -0.96
CA SER A 351 -11.15 -8.03 0.29
C SER A 351 -11.25 -6.59 0.80
N GLY A 352 -12.15 -6.35 1.76
CA GLY A 352 -12.22 -5.06 2.47
C GLY A 352 -11.01 -4.75 3.37
N ARG A 353 -10.03 -5.67 3.50
CA ARG A 353 -8.88 -5.54 4.41
C ARG A 353 -7.65 -5.02 3.67
N ARG A 354 -7.43 -3.70 3.81
CA ARG A 354 -6.26 -2.98 3.31
C ARG A 354 -5.05 -3.22 4.20
N CYS A 355 -4.02 -3.89 3.70
CA CYS A 355 -2.75 -4.10 4.40
C CYS A 355 -1.72 -3.04 3.96
N GLY A 356 -0.88 -2.57 4.89
CA GLY A 356 0.05 -1.45 4.61
C GLY A 356 0.97 -1.71 3.41
N GLY A 357 1.62 -2.88 3.38
CA GLY A 357 2.51 -3.27 2.28
C GLY A 357 1.83 -3.96 1.09
N GLN A 358 0.53 -3.77 0.88
CA GLN A 358 -0.17 -4.34 -0.28
C GLN A 358 0.31 -3.73 -1.61
N GLY A 359 0.72 -2.45 -1.60
CA GLY A 359 1.36 -1.80 -2.76
C GLY A 359 2.72 -2.41 -3.09
N ASP A 360 3.53 -2.70 -2.06
CA ASP A 360 4.85 -3.31 -2.25
C ASP A 360 4.76 -4.71 -2.89
N LEU A 361 3.76 -5.51 -2.49
CA LEU A 361 3.49 -6.81 -3.14
C LEU A 361 3.20 -6.61 -4.64
N LEU A 362 2.32 -5.66 -4.98
CA LEU A 362 1.98 -5.33 -6.36
C LEU A 362 3.21 -4.90 -7.16
N SER A 363 3.98 -3.93 -6.68
CA SER A 363 5.14 -3.38 -7.41
C SER A 363 6.28 -4.40 -7.52
N GLY A 364 6.51 -5.22 -6.49
CA GLY A 364 7.41 -6.37 -6.53
C GLY A 364 7.01 -7.42 -7.56
N SER A 365 5.74 -7.84 -7.58
CA SER A 365 5.21 -8.78 -8.57
C SER A 365 5.26 -8.23 -10.00
N LEU A 366 4.93 -6.94 -10.15
CA LEU A 366 4.96 -6.25 -11.43
C LEU A 366 6.37 -6.16 -12.02
N GLY A 367 7.41 -5.99 -11.20
CA GLY A 367 8.80 -6.01 -11.67
C GLY A 367 9.18 -7.32 -12.38
N VAL A 368 8.66 -8.46 -11.91
CA VAL A 368 8.85 -9.78 -12.52
C VAL A 368 8.02 -9.91 -13.81
N LEU A 369 6.73 -9.63 -13.72
CA LEU A 369 5.81 -9.78 -14.86
C LEU A 369 6.17 -8.82 -16.01
N ALA A 370 6.69 -7.63 -15.72
CA ALA A 370 7.17 -6.70 -16.74
C ALA A 370 8.38 -7.26 -17.49
N HIS A 371 9.35 -7.85 -16.79
CA HIS A 371 10.47 -8.54 -17.44
C HIS A 371 9.96 -9.64 -18.38
N TRP A 372 9.07 -10.51 -17.89
CA TRP A 372 8.54 -11.63 -18.68
C TRP A 372 7.72 -11.16 -19.88
N ALA A 373 6.87 -10.15 -19.73
CA ALA A 373 6.08 -9.60 -20.82
C ALA A 373 6.95 -8.96 -21.91
N HIS A 374 7.94 -8.15 -21.52
CA HIS A 374 8.87 -7.53 -22.48
C HIS A 374 9.75 -8.59 -23.17
N ALA A 375 10.15 -9.66 -22.47
CA ALA A 375 10.87 -10.79 -23.07
C ALA A 375 9.99 -11.58 -24.06
N ALA A 376 8.73 -11.87 -23.71
CA ALA A 376 7.77 -12.55 -24.58
C ALA A 376 7.39 -11.71 -25.81
N SER A 377 7.36 -10.38 -25.69
CA SER A 377 7.18 -9.46 -26.80
C SER A 377 8.41 -9.45 -27.73
N ALA A 378 9.62 -9.38 -27.18
CA ALA A 378 10.86 -9.46 -27.96
C ALA A 378 11.02 -10.82 -28.69
N ALA A 379 10.52 -11.90 -28.10
CA ALA A 379 10.43 -13.23 -28.73
C ALA A 379 9.30 -13.34 -29.77
N GLY A 380 8.43 -12.34 -29.89
CA GLY A 380 7.28 -12.35 -30.81
C GLY A 380 6.14 -13.28 -30.40
N THR A 381 6.12 -13.76 -29.15
CA THR A 381 5.04 -14.54 -28.53
C THR A 381 3.87 -13.63 -28.17
N LEU A 382 4.15 -12.50 -27.52
CA LEU A 382 3.17 -11.47 -27.24
C LEU A 382 3.14 -10.45 -28.40
N ARG A 383 1.96 -10.23 -28.99
CA ARG A 383 1.75 -9.32 -30.13
C ARG A 383 0.56 -8.41 -29.89
N SER A 384 0.55 -7.25 -30.55
CA SER A 384 -0.57 -6.30 -30.62
C SER A 384 -1.04 -5.65 -29.31
N VAL A 385 -0.54 -6.06 -28.15
CA VAL A 385 -0.85 -5.47 -26.84
C VAL A 385 0.42 -4.98 -26.17
N ASN A 386 0.34 -3.84 -25.48
CA ASN A 386 1.46 -3.28 -24.73
C ASN A 386 1.91 -4.25 -23.61
N PRO A 387 3.18 -4.72 -23.60
CA PRO A 387 3.66 -5.70 -22.62
C PRO A 387 3.54 -5.20 -21.17
N SER A 388 3.72 -3.90 -20.96
CA SER A 388 3.58 -3.26 -19.65
C SER A 388 2.13 -3.33 -19.12
N VAL A 389 1.13 -3.27 -20.00
CA VAL A 389 -0.30 -3.41 -19.64
C VAL A 389 -0.64 -4.84 -19.25
N VAL A 390 -0.14 -5.84 -20.00
CA VAL A 390 -0.31 -7.27 -19.67
C VAL A 390 0.33 -7.59 -18.30
N ALA A 391 1.54 -7.08 -18.06
CA ALA A 391 2.23 -7.23 -16.78
C ALA A 391 1.47 -6.56 -15.62
N ALA A 392 0.99 -5.32 -15.83
CA ALA A 392 0.20 -4.57 -14.86
C ALA A 392 -1.08 -5.31 -14.46
N PHE A 393 -1.83 -5.83 -15.44
CA PHE A 393 -3.06 -6.56 -15.18
C PHE A 393 -2.79 -7.85 -14.39
N GLY A 394 -1.80 -8.64 -14.80
CA GLY A 394 -1.38 -9.84 -14.07
C GLY A 394 -0.97 -9.55 -12.62
N ALA A 395 -0.25 -8.46 -12.38
CA ALA A 395 0.17 -8.06 -11.03
C ALA A 395 -1.02 -7.63 -10.16
N CYS A 396 -2.01 -6.92 -10.72
CA CYS A 396 -3.25 -6.53 -10.03
C CYS A 396 -4.10 -7.77 -9.69
N CYS A 397 -4.30 -8.66 -10.66
CA CYS A 397 -4.98 -9.94 -10.48
C CYS A 397 -4.37 -10.76 -9.33
N LEU A 398 -3.05 -10.91 -9.35
CA LEU A 398 -2.32 -11.66 -8.32
C LEU A 398 -2.47 -11.01 -6.95
N THR A 399 -2.26 -9.69 -6.85
CA THR A 399 -2.36 -8.94 -5.59
C THR A 399 -3.75 -9.05 -4.96
N ARG A 400 -4.80 -8.91 -5.77
CA ARG A 400 -6.20 -9.04 -5.36
C ARG A 400 -6.51 -10.47 -4.92
N GLN A 401 -6.08 -11.46 -5.69
CA GLN A 401 -6.28 -12.87 -5.37
C GLN A 401 -5.53 -13.29 -4.08
N CYS A 402 -4.32 -12.79 -3.84
CA CYS A 402 -3.60 -12.98 -2.58
C CYS A 402 -4.33 -12.34 -1.40
N ASN A 403 -4.82 -11.11 -1.56
CA ASN A 403 -5.58 -10.40 -0.53
C ASN A 403 -6.87 -11.15 -0.16
N SER A 404 -7.60 -11.64 -1.16
CA SER A 404 -8.82 -12.43 -0.97
C SER A 404 -8.54 -13.76 -0.24
N GLN A 405 -7.53 -14.52 -0.66
CA GLN A 405 -7.16 -15.79 0.01
C GLN A 405 -6.71 -15.58 1.46
N ALA A 406 -5.84 -14.59 1.70
CA ALA A 406 -5.35 -14.30 3.05
C ALA A 406 -6.50 -13.81 3.95
N PHE A 407 -7.41 -12.99 3.43
CA PHE A 407 -8.60 -12.54 4.17
C PHE A 407 -9.57 -13.68 4.48
N GLN A 408 -9.75 -14.66 3.60
CA GLN A 408 -10.57 -15.85 3.89
C GLN A 408 -9.99 -16.69 5.04
N ARG A 409 -8.66 -16.68 5.24
CA ARG A 409 -7.99 -17.43 6.32
C ARG A 409 -7.85 -16.65 7.63
N HIS A 410 -7.55 -15.35 7.55
CA HIS A 410 -7.17 -14.52 8.71
C HIS A 410 -8.18 -13.39 9.02
N GLY A 411 -9.16 -13.15 8.14
CA GLY A 411 -10.20 -12.14 8.33
C GLY A 411 -9.63 -10.77 8.71
N ARG A 412 -10.11 -10.23 9.84
CA ARG A 412 -9.69 -8.91 10.33
C ARG A 412 -8.18 -8.81 10.63
N SER A 413 -7.53 -9.91 11.05
CA SER A 413 -6.11 -9.89 11.43
C SER A 413 -5.13 -10.02 10.27
N THR A 414 -5.62 -10.19 9.03
CA THR A 414 -4.78 -10.31 7.83
C THR A 414 -3.73 -9.19 7.75
N THR A 415 -2.50 -9.57 7.42
CA THR A 415 -1.32 -8.71 7.24
C THR A 415 -0.73 -8.90 5.83
N THR A 416 0.26 -8.07 5.46
CA THR A 416 1.00 -8.25 4.21
C THR A 416 1.78 -9.57 4.20
N SER A 417 2.31 -10.02 5.35
CA SER A 417 3.02 -11.29 5.46
C SER A 417 2.13 -12.49 5.17
N ASP A 418 0.85 -12.42 5.53
CA ASP A 418 -0.14 -13.47 5.20
C ASP A 418 -0.42 -13.46 3.69
N MET A 419 -0.59 -12.27 3.08
CA MET A 419 -0.75 -12.14 1.62
C MET A 419 0.45 -12.70 0.83
N ILE A 420 1.67 -12.57 1.36
CA ILE A 420 2.90 -13.11 0.75
C ILE A 420 2.93 -14.65 0.79
N GLN A 421 2.30 -15.28 1.78
CA GLN A 421 2.16 -16.74 1.82
C GLN A 421 1.21 -17.26 0.74
N GLU A 422 0.21 -16.48 0.34
CA GLU A 422 -0.75 -16.84 -0.72
C GLU A 422 -0.23 -16.65 -2.14
N ILE A 423 0.94 -16.02 -2.36
CA ILE A 423 1.44 -15.75 -3.72
C ILE A 423 1.54 -17.02 -4.57
N GLY A 424 2.07 -18.12 -4.02
CA GLY A 424 2.21 -19.37 -4.77
C GLY A 424 0.86 -20.02 -5.13
N SER A 425 -0.12 -20.03 -4.23
CA SER A 425 -1.45 -20.58 -4.49
C SER A 425 -2.28 -19.69 -5.41
N ALA A 426 -2.18 -18.37 -5.28
CA ALA A 426 -2.79 -17.39 -6.16
C ALA A 426 -2.20 -17.44 -7.57
N PHE A 427 -0.87 -17.47 -7.70
CA PHE A 427 -0.17 -17.56 -8.99
C PHE A 427 -0.59 -18.81 -9.75
N LYS A 428 -0.53 -19.98 -9.10
CA LYS A 428 -0.95 -21.25 -9.70
C LYS A 428 -2.41 -21.21 -10.18
N LYS A 429 -3.32 -20.69 -9.36
CA LYS A 429 -4.76 -20.58 -9.67
C LYS A 429 -5.06 -19.61 -10.83
N LEU A 430 -4.25 -18.58 -11.01
CA LEU A 430 -4.49 -17.58 -12.06
C LEU A 430 -3.79 -17.96 -13.38
N PHE A 431 -2.56 -18.48 -13.31
CA PHE A 431 -1.66 -18.54 -14.46
C PHE A 431 -1.21 -19.94 -14.87
N GLU A 432 -1.34 -20.95 -14.00
CA GLU A 432 -0.87 -22.33 -14.28
C GLU A 432 -1.99 -23.39 -14.36
N SER A 433 -3.22 -23.04 -13.96
CA SER A 433 -4.41 -23.92 -14.01
C SER A 433 -5.26 -23.74 -15.25
#